data_AF-A0A945A9N8-F1
#
_entry.id   AF-A0A945A9N8-F1
#
_cell.length_a   1.000
_cell.length_b   1.000
_cell.length_c   1.000
_cell.angle_alpha   90.00
_cell.angle_beta   90.00
_cell.angle_gamma   90.00
#
_symmetry.space_group_name_H-M   'P 1'
#
loop_
_entity.id
_entity.type
_entity.pdbx_description
1 polymer ?
#
loop_
_entity_poly.entity_id
_entity_poly.type
_entity_poly.pdbx_seq_one_letter_code
_entity_poly.pdbx_strand_id
1 'polypeptide(L)' 'MNIIEGSIHPPKGFKAVGISCGLKPDNAKDFALIVSDRPATAAGTFTTNKVFAAPVAINREHLTNGHARV' A
#
# COMPACT_ATOMS: atom_id res chain seq x y z
N MET A 1 7.58 -6.18 25.15
CA MET A 1 6.91 -6.07 23.84
C MET A 1 5.62 -5.31 24.10
N ASN A 2 5.64 -4.00 23.88
CA ASN A 2 4.54 -3.13 24.30
C ASN A 2 3.51 -3.06 23.18
N ILE A 3 2.31 -3.55 23.47
CA ILE A 3 1.13 -3.40 22.61
C ILE A 3 0.54 -2.04 22.94
N ILE A 4 0.53 -1.13 21.96
CA ILE A 4 -0.27 0.09 21.99
C ILE A 4 -1.53 -0.21 21.20
N GLU A 5 -2.68 -0.24 21.89
CA GLU A 5 -3.99 -0.40 21.25
C GLU A 5 -4.19 0.69 20.19
N GLY A 6 -4.44 0.28 18.94
CA GLY A 6 -4.79 1.17 17.83
C GLY A 6 -3.67 1.46 16.81
N SER A 7 -2.43 1.01 17.03
CA SER A 7 -1.34 1.16 16.05
C SER A 7 -0.82 -0.20 15.58
N ILE A 8 -1.09 -0.54 14.31
CA ILE A 8 -0.41 -1.65 13.63
C ILE A 8 1.05 -1.22 13.49
N HIS A 9 1.92 -1.77 14.34
CA HIS A 9 3.34 -1.74 14.05
C HIS A 9 3.55 -2.58 12.79
N PRO A 10 4.15 -2.02 11.72
CA PRO A 10 4.44 -2.83 10.55
C PRO A 10 5.36 -3.98 10.98
N PRO A 11 5.15 -5.19 10.43
CA PRO A 11 5.99 -6.33 10.74
C PRO A 11 7.45 -6.04 10.39
N LYS A 12 8.38 -6.80 10.98
CA LYS A 12 9.82 -6.62 10.73
C LYS A 12 10.11 -6.63 9.22
N GLY A 13 10.84 -5.62 8.76
CA GLY A 13 11.18 -5.44 7.34
C GLY A 13 10.15 -4.67 6.51
N PHE A 14 9.12 -4.12 7.14
CA PHE A 14 8.14 -3.23 6.52
C PHE A 14 8.09 -1.90 7.27
N LYS A 15 7.80 -0.83 6.52
CA LYS A 15 7.55 0.52 7.03
C LYS A 15 6.27 1.04 6.41
N ALA A 16 5.59 1.93 7.11
CA ALA A 16 4.38 2.57 6.62
C ALA A 16 4.36 4.04 7.05
N VAL A 17 3.88 4.91 6.18
CA VAL A 17 3.68 6.34 6.47
C VAL A 17 2.39 6.81 5.81
N GLY A 18 1.72 7.75 6.46
CA GLY A 18 0.57 8.46 5.89
C GLY A 18 0.73 9.95 6.13
N ILE A 19 0.68 10.74 5.05
CA ILE A 19 0.86 12.19 5.06
C ILE A 19 -0.34 12.88 4.45
N SER A 20 -0.42 14.20 4.63
CA SER A 20 -1.24 15.05 3.78
C SER A 20 -0.38 15.58 2.63
N CYS A 21 -0.78 15.31 1.39
CA CYS A 21 -0.18 15.81 0.17
C CYS A 21 -1.01 16.92 -0.50
N GLY A 22 -2.16 17.28 0.07
CA GLY A 22 -3.00 18.40 -0.37
C GLY A 22 -4.10 18.01 -1.35
N LEU A 23 -4.45 16.73 -1.47
CA LEU A 23 -5.60 16.25 -2.24
C LEU A 23 -6.92 16.40 -1.47
N LYS A 24 -6.90 16.21 -0.14
CA LYS A 24 -8.06 16.45 0.73
C LYS A 24 -7.97 17.83 1.39
N PRO A 25 -9.12 18.46 1.69
CA PRO A 25 -9.16 19.71 2.45
C PRO A 25 -8.65 19.50 3.89
N ASP A 26 -8.46 20.63 4.59
CA ASP A 26 -8.16 20.69 6.03
C ASP A 26 -6.89 19.92 6.46
N ASN A 27 -5.92 19.78 5.54
CA ASN A 27 -4.67 19.05 5.77
C ASN A 27 -4.91 17.59 6.23
N ALA A 28 -6.04 17.01 5.83
CA ALA A 28 -6.38 15.63 6.14
C ALA A 28 -5.41 14.67 5.43
N LYS A 29 -5.09 13.55 6.07
CA LYS A 29 -4.24 12.51 5.46
C LYS A 29 -4.94 11.92 4.22
N ASP A 30 -4.22 11.93 3.12
CA ASP A 30 -4.72 11.60 1.78
C ASP A 30 -3.72 10.80 0.93
N PHE A 31 -2.48 10.68 1.40
CA PHE A 31 -1.45 9.85 0.79
C PHE A 31 -0.91 8.86 1.81
N ALA A 32 -0.69 7.62 1.36
CA ALA A 32 -0.07 6.58 2.15
C ALA A 32 0.97 5.83 1.32
N LEU A 33 2.05 5.42 1.99
CA LEU A 33 3.06 4.55 1.43
C LEU A 33 3.35 3.44 2.43
N ILE A 34 3.33 2.22 1.94
CA ILE A 34 3.93 1.07 2.59
C ILE A 34 5.23 0.79 1.82
N VAL A 35 6.25 0.27 2.49
CA VAL A 35 7.48 -0.16 1.81
C VAL A 35 8.12 -1.33 2.54
N SER A 36 8.48 -2.37 1.80
CA SER A 36 9.31 -3.47 2.24
C SER A 36 10.79 -3.16 1.98
N ASP A 37 11.65 -3.43 2.96
CA ASP A 37 13.09 -3.15 2.84
C ASP A 37 13.75 -3.99 1.72
N ARG A 38 13.13 -5.12 1.36
CA ARG A 38 13.55 -6.07 0.30
C ARG A 38 12.34 -6.47 -0.57
N PRO A 39 12.54 -7.03 -1.78
CA PRO A 39 11.43 -7.59 -2.55
C PRO A 39 10.69 -8.62 -1.70
N ALA A 40 9.37 -8.46 -1.59
CA ALA A 40 8.50 -9.34 -0.84
C ALA A 40 7.68 -10.19 -1.80
N THR A 41 7.42 -11.44 -1.44
CA THR A 41 6.39 -12.25 -2.10
C THR A 41 5.04 -11.54 -1.93
N ALA A 42 4.36 -11.31 -3.05
CA ALA A 42 3.15 -10.50 -3.08
C ALA A 42 2.07 -11.20 -3.91
N ALA A 43 0.82 -11.01 -3.49
CA ALA A 43 -0.37 -11.45 -4.19
C ALA A 43 -1.43 -10.36 -4.09
N GLY A 44 -2.30 -10.26 -5.09
CA GLY A 44 -3.34 -9.24 -5.14
C GLY A 44 -4.53 -9.70 -5.97
N THR A 45 -5.73 -9.40 -5.47
CA THR A 45 -6.98 -9.55 -6.19
C THR A 45 -7.48 -8.17 -6.62
N PHE A 46 -8.04 -8.07 -7.81
CA PHE A 46 -8.50 -6.81 -8.40
C PHE A 46 -9.99 -6.86 -8.71
N THR A 47 -10.61 -5.69 -8.88
CA THR A 47 -12.01 -5.60 -9.32
C THR A 47 -12.23 -6.35 -10.63
N THR A 48 -13.39 -7.01 -10.75
CA THR A 48 -13.85 -7.71 -11.95
C THR A 48 -14.64 -6.82 -12.89
N ASN A 49 -14.92 -5.57 -12.50
CA ASN A 49 -15.61 -4.61 -13.36
C ASN A 49 -14.80 -4.35 -14.64
N LYS A 50 -15.50 -4.28 -15.78
CA LYS A 50 -14.93 -3.93 -17.09
C LYS A 50 -14.35 -2.52 -17.11
N VAL A 51 -14.97 -1.59 -16.37
CA VAL A 51 -14.47 -0.22 -16.20
C VAL A 51 -13.67 -0.16 -14.90
N PHE A 52 -12.38 0.16 -15.00
CA PHE A 52 -11.48 0.25 -13.85
C PHE A 52 -10.52 1.45 -13.99
N ALA A 53 -10.02 1.92 -12.85
CA ALA A 53 -9.07 3.02 -12.82
C ALA A 53 -7.67 2.56 -13.29
N ALA A 54 -6.90 3.47 -13.88
CA ALA A 54 -5.52 3.25 -14.31
C ALA A 54 -4.61 2.49 -13.30
N PRO A 55 -4.60 2.79 -11.98
CA PRO A 55 -3.74 2.06 -11.03
C PRO A 55 -4.05 0.56 -10.93
N VAL A 56 -5.27 0.14 -11.24
CA VAL A 56 -5.62 -1.29 -11.27
C VAL A 56 -4.86 -2.00 -12.39
N ALA A 57 -4.69 -1.37 -13.55
CA ALA A 57 -3.91 -1.93 -14.67
C ALA A 57 -2.44 -2.11 -14.28
N ILE A 58 -1.85 -1.05 -13.72
CA ILE A 58 -0.44 -1.00 -13.32
C ILE A 58 -0.16 -2.06 -12.25
N ASN A 59 -1.03 -2.17 -11.23
CA ASN A 59 -0.81 -3.15 -10.16
C ASN A 59 -0.95 -4.59 -10.64
N ARG A 60 -1.83 -4.87 -11.63
CA ARG A 60 -1.91 -6.20 -12.26
C ARG A 60 -0.60 -6.56 -12.96
N GLU A 61 -0.03 -5.61 -13.71
CA GLU A 61 1.25 -5.80 -14.40
C GLU A 61 2.42 -6.02 -13.41
N HIS A 62 2.50 -5.19 -12.36
CA HIS A 62 3.55 -5.30 -11.35
C HIS A 62 3.54 -6.63 -10.59
N LEU A 63 2.38 -7.26 -10.41
CA LEU A 63 2.27 -8.53 -9.68
C LEU A 63 2.48 -9.78 -10.55
N THR A 64 2.79 -9.63 -11.85
CA THR A 64 2.96 -10.77 -12.77
C THR A 64 4.09 -11.73 -12.37
N ASN A 65 5.13 -11.25 -11.69
CA ASN A 65 6.25 -12.06 -11.20
C ASN A 65 6.08 -12.52 -9.74
N GLY A 66 4.93 -12.24 -9.11
CA GLY A 66 4.64 -12.61 -7.72
C GLY A 66 5.46 -11.88 -6.66
N HIS A 67 6.15 -10.79 -7.01
CA HIS A 67 7.01 -10.04 -6.10
C HIS A 67 6.76 -8.54 -6.21
N ALA A 68 6.78 -7.84 -5.07
CA ALA A 68 6.67 -6.38 -5.05
C ALA A 68 7.49 -5.79 -3.90
N ARG A 69 7.83 -4.51 -4.01
CA ARG A 69 8.29 -3.68 -2.88
C ARG A 69 7.09 -2.86 -2.42
N VAL A 70 6.28 -3.48 -1.57
CA VAL A 70 4.97 -2.99 -1.14
C VAL A 70 5.09 -2.03 -0.01
#